data_AF-A0A7C1THF3-F1
#
_entry.id   AF-A0A7C1THF3-F1
#
_cell.length_a   1.000
_cell.length_b   1.000
_cell.length_c   1.000
_cell.angle_alpha   90.00
_cell.angle_beta   90.00
_cell.angle_gamma   90.00
#
_symmetry.space_group_name_H-M   'P 1'
#
loop_
_entity.id
_entity.type
_entity.pdbx_description
1 polymer ?
#
loop_
_entity_poly.entity_id
_entity_poly.type
_entity_poly.pdbx_seq_one_letter_code
_entity_poly.pdbx_strand_id
1 'polypeptide(L)'
;MSKPTEDELATALESAKLMREKDNDPFYLGKTLLHYHYHMRFLEEVKNCAEAYLHSGLSDSGHRRLLQAIKRLHQEERRSANREDPALGL
;
A
#
# COMPACT_ATOMS: atom_id res chain seq x y z
N MET A 1 3.57 16.93 12.87
CA MET A 1 2.61 15.85 13.13
C MET A 1 3.37 14.63 13.58
N SER A 2 2.96 13.97 14.66
CA SER A 2 3.54 12.70 15.10
C SER A 2 2.98 11.53 14.28
N LYS A 3 3.75 10.45 14.14
CA LYS A 3 3.25 9.19 13.59
C LYS A 3 2.15 8.65 14.54
N PRO A 4 1.01 8.16 14.02
CA PRO A 4 0.01 7.51 14.86
C PRO A 4 0.60 6.26 15.53
N THR A 5 0.10 5.94 16.72
CA THR A 5 0.35 4.65 17.36
C THR A 5 -0.30 3.51 16.57
N GLU A 6 0.07 2.27 16.87
CA GLU A 6 -0.54 1.10 16.24
C GLU A 6 -2.05 1.04 16.54
N ASP A 7 -2.45 1.36 17.76
CA ASP A 7 -3.86 1.39 18.18
C ASP A 7 -4.66 2.50 17.49
N GLU A 8 -4.08 3.70 17.37
CA GLU A 8 -4.68 4.82 16.64
C GLU A 8 -4.88 4.47 15.16
N LEU A 9 -3.86 3.88 14.53
CA LEU A 9 -3.93 3.45 13.14
C LEU A 9 -4.96 2.34 12.95
N ALA A 10 -4.97 1.32 13.82
CA ALA A 10 -5.94 0.23 13.75
C ALA A 10 -7.38 0.74 13.86
N THR A 11 -7.63 1.66 14.79
CA THR A 11 -8.94 2.30 14.99
C THR A 11 -9.36 3.11 13.76
N ALA A 12 -8.45 3.87 13.17
CA ALA A 12 -8.72 4.66 11.98
C ALA A 12 -9.03 3.78 10.76
N LEU A 13 -8.28 2.68 10.58
CA LEU A 13 -8.53 1.73 9.49
C LEU A 13 -9.87 1.02 9.63
N GLU A 14 -10.27 0.66 10.85
CA GLU A 14 -11.58 0.05 11.08
C GLU A 14 -12.72 1.02 10.78
N SER A 15 -12.58 2.28 11.22
CA SER A 15 -13.53 3.34 10.88
C SER A 15 -13.65 3.55 9.37
N ALA A 16 -12.52 3.54 8.65
CA ALA A 16 -12.49 3.67 7.20
C ALA A 16 -13.17 2.51 6.46
N LYS A 17 -13.05 1.27 6.96
CA LYS A 17 -13.81 0.12 6.42
C LYS A 17 -15.30 0.32 6.60
N LEU A 18 -15.74 0.71 7.80
CA LEU A 18 -17.15 0.96 8.09
C LEU A 18 -17.75 2.08 7.22
N MET A 19 -16.99 3.16 6.98
CA MET A 19 -17.40 4.24 6.08
C MET A 19 -17.68 3.71 4.67
N ARG A 20 -16.79 2.87 4.13
CA ARG A 20 -16.94 2.27 2.81
C ARG A 20 -18.08 1.24 2.74
N GLU A 21 -18.23 0.41 3.75
CA GLU A 21 -19.26 -0.64 3.79
C GLU A 21 -20.69 -0.09 3.92
N LYS A 22 -20.84 1.03 4.62
CA LYS A 22 -22.14 1.68 4.83
C LYS A 22 -22.48 2.75 3.79
N ASP A 23 -21.68 2.86 2.72
CA ASP A 23 -21.73 3.93 1.72
C ASP A 23 -21.77 5.34 2.35
N ASN A 24 -21.14 5.48 3.52
CA ASN A 24 -21.06 6.70 4.31
C ASN A 24 -19.63 7.27 4.25
N ASP A 25 -19.12 7.39 3.03
CA ASP A 25 -17.81 7.97 2.74
C ASP A 25 -17.92 9.12 1.72
N PRO A 26 -18.72 10.18 2.00
CA PRO A 26 -19.04 11.22 1.03
C PRO A 26 -17.83 12.02 0.55
N PHE A 27 -16.76 12.01 1.33
CA PHE A 27 -15.50 12.69 1.03
C PHE A 27 -14.36 11.72 0.69
N TYR A 28 -14.67 10.44 0.48
CA TYR A 28 -13.72 9.39 0.12
C TYR A 28 -12.56 9.23 1.11
N LEU A 29 -12.74 9.60 2.38
CA LEU A 29 -11.72 9.49 3.42
C LEU A 29 -11.41 8.03 3.70
N GLY A 30 -12.44 7.19 3.81
CA GLY A 30 -12.29 5.76 4.04
C GLY A 30 -11.61 5.06 2.87
N LYS A 31 -12.11 5.30 1.65
CA LYS A 31 -11.50 4.81 0.39
C LYS A 31 -10.03 5.19 0.29
N THR A 32 -9.72 6.47 0.52
CA THR A 32 -8.36 7.01 0.38
C THR A 32 -7.43 6.42 1.43
N LEU A 33 -7.82 6.42 2.71
CA LEU A 33 -6.99 5.88 3.78
C LEU A 33 -6.67 4.39 3.56
N LEU A 34 -7.68 3.60 3.21
CA LEU A 34 -7.49 2.16 2.95
C LEU A 34 -6.59 1.92 1.74
N HIS A 35 -6.79 2.68 0.67
CA HIS A 35 -5.96 2.60 -0.54
C HIS A 35 -4.50 2.88 -0.22
N TYR A 36 -4.20 4.04 0.36
CA TYR A 36 -2.82 4.42 0.66
C TYR A 36 -2.18 3.53 1.72
N HIS A 37 -2.92 3.10 2.75
CA HIS A 37 -2.38 2.17 3.74
C HIS A 37 -2.00 0.82 3.11
N TYR A 38 -2.82 0.30 2.20
CA TYR A 38 -2.49 -0.92 1.47
C TYR A 38 -1.24 -0.74 0.59
N HIS A 39 -1.18 0.35 -0.19
CA HIS A 39 -0.03 0.65 -1.06
C HIS A 39 1.27 0.86 -0.29
N MET A 40 1.20 1.48 0.90
CA MET A 40 2.35 1.76 1.74
C MET A 40 3.11 0.50 2.15
N ARG A 41 2.43 -0.66 2.29
CA ARG A 41 3.08 -1.94 2.60
C ARG A 41 4.05 -2.41 1.50
N PHE A 42 3.72 -2.16 0.24
CA PHE A 42 4.60 -2.50 -0.89
C PHE A 42 5.79 -1.56 -0.98
N LEU A 43 5.57 -0.27 -0.69
CA LEU A 43 6.66 0.70 -0.60
C LEU A 43 7.62 0.37 0.56
N GLU A 44 7.10 -0.06 1.71
CA GLU A 44 7.91 -0.56 2.82
C GLU A 44 8.71 -1.82 2.45
N GLU A 45 8.12 -2.76 1.71
CA GLU A 45 8.83 -3.94 1.20
C GLU A 45 10.01 -3.53 0.29
N VAL A 46 9.78 -2.60 -0.64
CA VAL A 46 10.82 -2.07 -1.52
C VAL A 46 11.92 -1.37 -0.70
N LYS A 47 11.54 -0.52 0.26
CA LYS A 47 12.48 0.18 1.14
C LYS A 47 13.38 -0.81 1.89
N ASN A 48 12.78 -1.81 2.54
CA ASN A 48 13.50 -2.81 3.32
C ASN A 48 14.42 -3.66 2.43
N CYS A 49 13.99 -4.02 1.21
CA CYS A 49 14.83 -4.73 0.25
C CYS A 49 15.98 -3.86 -0.26
N ALA A 50 15.75 -2.57 -0.50
CA ALA A 50 16.78 -1.64 -0.94
C ALA A 50 17.85 -1.45 0.15
N GLU A 51 17.42 -1.23 1.40
CA GLU A 51 18.33 -1.15 2.55
C GLU A 51 19.14 -2.45 2.69
N ALA A 52 18.50 -3.62 2.68
CA ALA A 52 19.20 -4.89 2.78
C ALA A 52 20.20 -5.11 1.64
N TYR A 53 19.83 -4.73 0.41
CA TYR A 53 20.71 -4.83 -0.76
C TYR A 53 21.98 -3.97 -0.59
N LEU A 54 21.82 -2.71 -0.18
CA LEU A 54 22.94 -1.79 0.07
C LEU A 54 23.86 -2.31 1.18
N HIS A 55 23.30 -2.79 2.29
CA HIS A 55 24.10 -3.32 3.41
C HIS A 55 24.77 -4.67 3.10
N SER A 56 24.25 -5.42 2.13
CA SER A 56 24.83 -6.71 1.70
C SER A 56 26.02 -6.60 0.75
N GLY A 57 26.50 -5.37 0.47
CA GLY A 57 27.55 -5.16 -0.52
C GLY A 57 27.09 -5.45 -1.94
N LEU A 58 25.81 -5.19 -2.24
CA LEU A 58 25.22 -5.34 -3.58
C LEU A 58 25.19 -6.79 -4.09
N SER A 59 24.89 -7.75 -3.21
CA SER A 59 24.79 -9.17 -3.58
C SER A 59 23.73 -9.46 -4.67
N ASP A 60 24.00 -10.44 -5.53
CA ASP A 60 23.06 -10.87 -6.58
C ASP A 60 21.71 -11.35 -6.02
N SER A 61 21.72 -12.00 -4.85
CA SER A 61 20.49 -12.45 -4.18
C SER A 61 19.68 -11.26 -3.67
N GLY A 62 20.34 -10.24 -3.09
CA GLY A 62 19.72 -8.98 -2.72
C GLY A 62 19.15 -8.22 -3.91
N HIS A 63 19.90 -8.17 -5.02
CA HIS A 63 19.46 -7.55 -6.28
C HIS A 63 18.16 -8.19 -6.80
N ARG A 64 18.12 -9.53 -6.87
CA ARG A 64 16.92 -10.27 -7.30
C ARG A 64 15.71 -10.00 -6.39
N ARG A 65 15.91 -9.96 -5.07
CA ARG A 65 14.84 -9.65 -4.11
C ARG A 65 14.30 -8.24 -4.30
N LEU A 66 15.18 -7.25 -4.49
CA LEU A 66 14.78 -5.87 -4.76
C LEU A 66 13.98 -5.75 -6.06
N LEU A 67 14.43 -6.38 -7.15
CA LEU A 67 13.67 -6.41 -8.41
C LEU A 67 12.29 -7.05 -8.25
N GLN A 68 12.19 -8.12 -7.45
CA GLN A 68 10.91 -8.76 -7.18
C GLN A 68 9.97 -7.85 -6.38
N ALA A 69 10.46 -7.13 -5.37
CA ALA A 69 9.67 -6.16 -4.61
C ALA A 69 9.17 -5.02 -5.50
N ILE A 70 10.02 -4.45 -6.34
CA ILE A 70 9.63 -3.39 -7.31
C ILE A 70 8.58 -3.92 -8.29
N LYS A 71 8.74 -5.15 -8.78
CA LYS A 71 7.75 -5.78 -9.68
C LYS A 71 6.39 -5.94 -9.00
N ARG A 72 6.35 -6.34 -7.73
CA ARG A 72 5.11 -6.45 -6.95
C ARG A 72 4.42 -5.10 -6.79
N LEU A 73 5.18 -4.05 -6.45
CA LEU A 73 4.65 -2.69 -6.37
C LEU A 73 3.99 -2.27 -7.69
N HIS A 74 4.68 -2.40 -8.82
CA HIS A 74 4.13 -2.05 -10.14
C HIS A 74 2.88 -2.88 -10.51
N GLN A 75 2.83 -4.16 -10.12
CA GLN A 75 1.66 -5.01 -10.35
C GLN A 75 0.44 -4.49 -9.59
N GLU A 76 0.61 -4.08 -8.33
CA GLU A 76 -0.49 -3.53 -7.53
C GLU A 76 -0.90 -2.12 -7.98
N GLU A 77 0.02 -1.25 -8.38
CA GLU A 77 -0.32 0.05 -8.98
C GLU A 77 -1.17 -0.11 -10.25
N ARG A 78 -0.80 -1.06 -11.14
CA ARG A 78 -1.60 -1.38 -12.33
C ARG A 78 -2.97 -1.95 -11.96
N ARG A 79 -3.03 -2.81 -10.94
CA ARG A 79 -4.30 -3.39 -10.47
C ARG A 79 -5.23 -2.33 -9.90
N SER A 80 -4.68 -1.39 -9.14
CA SER A 80 -5.44 -0.28 -8.58
C SER A 80 -5.92 0.68 -9.66
N ALA A 81 -5.07 1.04 -10.63
CA ALA A 81 -5.48 1.86 -11.77
C ALA A 81 -6.58 1.19 -12.62
N ASN A 82 -6.51 -0.13 -12.83
CA ASN A 82 -7.50 -0.85 -13.61
C ASN A 82 -8.83 -1.07 -12.85
N ARG A 83 -8.82 -1.04 -11.51
CA ARG A 83 -10.05 -1.03 -10.69
C ARG A 83 -10.75 0.32 -10.67
N GLU A 84 -10.06 1.38 -11.07
CA GLU A 84 -10.61 2.73 -11.19
C GLU A 84 -11.16 3.01 -12.59
N ASP A 85 -11.02 2.06 -13.54
CA ASP A 85 -11.65 2.15 -14.85
C ASP A 85 -13.18 1.91 -14.74
N PRO A 86 -14.02 2.93 -14.98
CA PRO A 86 -15.47 2.82 -14.90
C PRO A 86 -16.08 1.87 -15.95
N ALA A 87 -15.29 1.36 -16.89
CA ALA A 87 -15.76 0.45 -17.94
C ALA A 87 -16.11 -0.97 -17.44
N LEU A 88 -15.83 -1.32 -16.19
CA LEU A 88 -16.22 -2.60 -15.57
C LEU A 88 -17.23 -2.39 -14.44
N GLY A 89 -18.30 -1.64 -14.73
CA GLY A 89 -19.46 -1.56 -13.86
C GLY A 89 -20.15 -2.91 -13.69
N LEU A 90 -20.04 -3.48 -12.48
CA LEU A 90 -21.02 -4.36 -11.83
C LEU A 90 -20.87 -4.24 -10.32
#